data_AF-A0A0G4LW91-F1
#
_entry.id   AF-A0A0G4LW91-F1
#
_cell.length_a   1.000
_cell.length_b   1.000
_cell.length_c   1.000
_cell.angle_alpha   90.00
_cell.angle_beta   90.00
_cell.angle_gamma   90.00
#
_symmetry.space_group_name_H-M   'P 1'
#
loop_
_entity.id
_entity.type
_entity.pdbx_description
1 polymer ?
#
loop_
_entity_poly.entity_id
_entity_poly.type
_entity_poly.pdbx_seq_one_letter_code
_entity_poly.pdbx_strand_id
1 'polypeptide(L)'
;MEDFLTKDQITPTDEDVDDIMRRKALDEQRMEEQKKFYEIARKRAAELDIYMEEFRREIVERNGLTTLFKEIREKETIGDLSIQYRKFAEWLRIEIAATIYHLFLAEDNSPELFAQAKRIHSLIPYTVMKNVIRIANPAAVMSGVLDIFLAQPFGTRSLMQRIFTLTLNDGIRSFQKSIDSLAAKIGDQVLVDKLKRYTESEEHVKIAIREESVNEDIDLIVVILRSEYLEPQLTSEQIGRLYNAYVAFNNAVENVDEELRQGAQLFSYLKQLLKLFTRQHDKARMLQLIEEPVTLQLFRDLFTIFYEPLVRVYK
;
A
#
# COMPACT_ATOMS: atom_id res chain seq x y z
N MET A 1 -6.68 -35.57 -19.93
CA MET A 1 -6.87 -34.26 -20.60
C MET A 1 -7.11 -34.48 -22.09
N GLU A 2 -6.42 -35.42 -22.74
CA GLU A 2 -6.72 -35.83 -24.13
C GLU A 2 -8.19 -36.28 -24.32
N ASP A 3 -8.71 -37.18 -23.48
CA ASP A 3 -10.11 -37.64 -23.56
C ASP A 3 -11.17 -36.53 -23.46
N PHE A 4 -10.86 -35.38 -22.85
CA PHE A 4 -11.81 -34.27 -22.77
C PHE A 4 -11.90 -33.49 -24.10
N LEU A 5 -10.80 -33.46 -24.87
CA LEU A 5 -10.69 -32.69 -26.10
C LEU A 5 -11.05 -33.47 -27.37
N THR A 6 -11.06 -34.81 -27.31
CA THR A 6 -11.16 -35.66 -28.51
C THR A 6 -12.38 -36.59 -28.56
N LYS A 7 -13.12 -36.74 -27.46
CA LYS A 7 -14.17 -37.76 -27.34
C LYS A 7 -15.43 -37.47 -28.15
N ASP A 8 -15.80 -36.19 -28.31
CA ASP A 8 -16.98 -35.75 -29.05
C ASP A 8 -16.57 -34.71 -30.10
N GLN A 9 -15.87 -35.16 -31.15
CA GLN A 9 -15.47 -34.30 -32.26
C GLN A 9 -16.70 -33.87 -33.07
N ILE A 10 -17.01 -32.58 -32.98
CA ILE A 10 -18.01 -31.92 -33.82
C ILE A 10 -17.35 -31.38 -35.09
N THR A 11 -17.85 -31.80 -36.25
CA THR A 11 -17.50 -31.18 -37.53
C THR A 11 -18.34 -29.90 -37.66
N PRO A 12 -17.72 -28.72 -37.81
CA PRO A 12 -18.45 -27.46 -37.98
C PRO A 12 -19.41 -27.56 -39.17
N THR A 13 -20.63 -27.05 -39.02
CA THR A 13 -21.54 -26.88 -40.16
C THR A 13 -21.08 -25.72 -41.04
N ASP A 14 -21.60 -25.60 -42.27
CA ASP A 14 -21.21 -24.52 -43.19
C ASP A 14 -21.44 -23.13 -42.57
N GLU A 15 -22.51 -22.95 -41.79
CA GLU A 15 -22.77 -21.71 -41.04
C GLU A 15 -21.72 -21.45 -39.95
N ASP A 16 -21.26 -22.49 -39.26
CA ASP A 16 -20.18 -22.40 -38.26
C ASP A 16 -18.85 -22.03 -38.92
N VAL A 17 -18.56 -22.58 -40.11
CA VAL A 17 -17.35 -22.25 -40.88
C VAL A 17 -17.36 -20.77 -41.28
N ASP A 18 -18.50 -20.25 -41.74
CA ASP A 18 -18.66 -18.84 -42.09
C ASP A 18 -18.58 -17.90 -40.89
N ASP A 19 -19.10 -18.30 -39.73
CA ASP A 19 -18.93 -17.56 -38.46
C ASP A 19 -17.46 -17.57 -38.01
N ILE A 20 -16.78 -18.72 -38.07
CA ILE A 20 -15.34 -18.85 -37.75
C ILE A 20 -14.51 -17.94 -38.66
N MET A 21 -14.79 -17.91 -39.97
CA MET A 21 -14.10 -17.05 -40.93
C MET A 21 -14.29 -15.57 -40.60
N ARG A 22 -15.52 -15.15 -40.28
CA ARG A 22 -15.82 -13.77 -39.87
C ARG A 22 -15.11 -13.38 -38.58
N ARG A 23 -15.09 -14.26 -37.57
CA ARG A 23 -14.37 -14.03 -36.31
C ARG A 23 -12.86 -13.90 -36.53
N LYS A 24 -12.27 -14.79 -37.33
CA LYS A 24 -10.85 -14.72 -37.70
C LYS A 24 -10.49 -13.40 -38.39
N ALA A 25 -11.30 -12.96 -39.35
CA ALA A 25 -11.08 -11.68 -40.03
C ALA A 25 -11.19 -10.48 -39.07
N LEU A 26 -12.16 -10.50 -38.16
CA LEU A 26 -12.30 -9.46 -37.12
C LEU A 26 -11.14 -9.48 -36.12
N ASP A 27 -10.67 -10.66 -35.71
CA ASP A 27 -9.55 -10.79 -34.79
C ASP A 27 -8.24 -10.35 -35.45
N GLU A 28 -8.05 -10.64 -36.74
CA GLU A 28 -6.91 -10.13 -37.52
C GLU A 28 -6.93 -8.60 -37.60
N GLN A 29 -8.09 -8.00 -37.89
CA GLN A 29 -8.25 -6.55 -37.88
C GLN A 29 -7.97 -5.94 -36.50
N ARG A 30 -8.46 -6.55 -35.42
CA ARG A 30 -8.19 -6.11 -34.04
C ARG A 30 -6.70 -6.20 -33.71
N MET A 31 -6.02 -7.26 -34.13
CA MET A 31 -4.59 -7.42 -33.93
C MET A 31 -3.78 -6.33 -34.66
N GLU A 32 -4.15 -5.99 -35.90
CA GLU A 32 -3.51 -4.88 -36.62
C GLU A 32 -3.75 -3.52 -35.95
N GLU A 33 -4.99 -3.25 -35.52
CA GLU A 33 -5.34 -2.03 -34.80
C GLU A 33 -4.56 -1.93 -33.47
N GLN A 34 -4.45 -3.03 -32.74
CA GLN A 34 -3.68 -3.10 -31.50
C GLN A 34 -2.19 -2.86 -31.74
N LYS A 35 -1.62 -3.40 -32.83
CA LYS A 35 -0.22 -3.16 -33.21
C LYS A 35 0.02 -1.68 -33.53
N LYS A 36 -0.85 -1.07 -34.35
CA LYS A 36 -0.78 0.37 -34.68
C LYS A 36 -0.92 1.24 -33.44
N PHE A 37 -1.85 0.90 -32.53
CA PHE A 37 -2.01 1.59 -31.26
C PHE A 37 -0.74 1.52 -30.40
N TYR A 38 -0.14 0.33 -30.28
CA TYR A 38 1.09 0.13 -29.51
C TYR A 38 2.27 0.92 -30.09
N GLU A 39 2.41 0.94 -31.42
CA GLU A 39 3.45 1.74 -32.10
C GLU A 39 3.29 3.25 -31.82
N ILE A 40 2.07 3.77 -31.91
CA ILE A 40 1.77 5.17 -31.61
C ILE A 40 2.03 5.49 -30.13
N ALA A 41 1.58 4.63 -29.22
CA ALA A 41 1.78 4.80 -27.79
C ALA A 41 3.27 4.80 -27.42
N ARG A 42 4.05 3.86 -27.97
CA ARG A 42 5.50 3.77 -27.74
C ARG A 42 6.23 5.00 -28.25
N LYS A 43 5.90 5.48 -29.46
CA LYS A 43 6.49 6.69 -30.01
C LYS A 43 6.19 7.92 -29.15
N ARG A 44 4.94 8.03 -28.67
CA ARG A 44 4.51 9.12 -27.78
C ARG A 44 5.20 9.08 -26.42
N ALA A 45 5.38 7.89 -25.84
CA ALA A 45 6.12 7.71 -24.60
C ALA A 45 7.59 8.15 -24.74
N ALA A 46 8.27 7.68 -25.80
CA ALA A 46 9.65 8.06 -26.08
C ALA A 46 9.81 9.57 -26.31
N GLU A 47 8.84 10.21 -26.98
CA GLU A 47 8.85 11.67 -27.15
C GLU A 47 8.70 12.39 -25.81
N LEU A 48 7.76 11.96 -24.96
CA LEU A 48 7.55 12.56 -23.64
C LEU A 48 8.79 12.41 -22.74
N ASP A 49 9.46 11.27 -22.76
CA ASP A 49 10.67 11.03 -21.95
C ASP A 49 11.77 12.06 -22.22
N ILE A 50 12.01 12.40 -23.49
CA ILE A 50 13.01 13.41 -23.89
C ILE A 50 12.66 14.77 -23.27
N TYR A 51 11.41 15.22 -23.41
CA TYR A 51 10.96 16.49 -22.84
C TYR A 51 11.02 16.48 -21.30
N MET A 52 10.80 15.33 -20.67
CA MET A 52 10.87 15.18 -19.21
C MET A 52 12.30 15.26 -18.67
N GLU A 53 13.28 14.71 -19.37
CA GLU A 53 14.70 14.86 -19.02
C GLU A 53 15.16 16.32 -19.12
N GLU A 54 14.79 17.00 -20.21
CA GLU A 54 15.08 18.43 -20.38
C GLU A 54 14.42 19.29 -19.30
N PHE A 55 13.14 19.05 -19.03
CA PHE A 55 12.39 19.75 -17.98
C PHE A 55 13.04 19.55 -16.60
N ARG A 56 13.44 18.32 -16.24
CA ARG A 56 14.12 18.05 -14.96
C ARG A 56 15.42 18.84 -14.85
N ARG A 57 16.22 18.89 -15.93
CA ARG A 57 17.47 19.66 -15.94
C ARG A 57 17.22 21.16 -15.75
N GLU A 58 16.22 21.72 -16.44
CA GLU A 58 15.86 23.13 -16.32
C GLU A 58 15.36 23.52 -14.92
N ILE A 59 14.56 22.65 -14.29
CA ILE A 59 14.10 22.84 -12.91
C ILE A 59 15.27 22.94 -11.93
N VAL A 60 16.29 22.08 -12.07
CA VAL A 60 17.43 22.00 -11.13
C VAL A 60 18.47 23.11 -11.36
N GLU A 61 18.77 23.45 -12.61
CA GLU A 61 19.96 24.28 -12.92
C GLU A 61 19.68 25.79 -13.06
N ARG A 62 18.44 26.22 -13.35
CA ARG A 62 18.18 27.58 -13.91
C ARG A 62 17.08 28.38 -13.23
N ASN A 63 16.95 28.34 -11.90
CA ASN A 63 15.79 28.90 -11.19
C ASN A 63 14.46 28.40 -11.80
N GLY A 64 14.44 27.16 -12.32
CA GLY A 64 13.37 26.69 -13.19
C GLY A 64 12.01 26.64 -12.50
N LEU A 65 11.97 26.43 -11.17
CA LEU A 65 10.74 26.58 -10.39
C LEU A 65 10.15 28.00 -10.48
N THR A 66 10.98 29.03 -10.36
CA THR A 66 10.53 30.43 -10.48
C THR A 66 9.99 30.71 -11.89
N THR A 67 10.64 30.18 -12.92
CA THR A 67 10.21 30.31 -14.32
C THR A 67 8.90 29.57 -14.57
N LEU A 68 8.75 28.35 -14.05
CA LEU A 68 7.50 27.57 -14.10
C LEU A 68 6.35 28.33 -13.44
N PHE A 69 6.54 28.86 -12.24
CA PHE A 69 5.50 29.64 -11.54
C PHE A 69 5.15 30.93 -12.27
N LYS A 70 6.15 31.61 -12.86
CA LYS A 70 5.92 32.79 -13.70
C LYS A 70 5.08 32.41 -14.93
N GLU A 71 5.41 31.30 -15.57
CA GLU A 71 4.72 30.85 -16.78
C GLU A 71 3.27 30.44 -16.51
N ILE A 72 3.01 29.73 -15.39
CA ILE A 72 1.65 29.42 -14.92
C ILE A 72 0.87 30.69 -14.56
N ARG A 73 1.55 31.72 -14.06
CA ARG A 73 0.90 32.99 -13.68
C ARG A 73 0.52 33.84 -14.90
N GLU A 74 1.36 33.86 -15.93
CA GLU A 74 1.18 34.72 -17.10
C GLU A 74 0.22 34.14 -18.14
N LYS A 75 0.00 32.82 -18.13
CA LYS A 75 -0.75 32.10 -19.16
C LYS A 75 -2.01 31.48 -18.58
N GLU A 76 -3.15 31.71 -19.24
CA GLU A 76 -4.46 31.30 -18.72
C GLU A 76 -4.77 29.83 -19.04
N THR A 77 -4.28 29.30 -20.16
CA THR A 77 -4.56 27.92 -20.57
C THR A 77 -3.29 27.10 -20.78
N ILE A 78 -3.43 25.78 -20.65
CA ILE A 78 -2.34 24.82 -20.97
C ILE A 78 -1.87 25.03 -22.42
N GLY A 79 -2.77 25.37 -23.35
CA GLY A 79 -2.43 25.59 -24.75
C GLY A 79 -1.44 26.74 -24.98
N ASP A 80 -1.44 27.73 -24.09
CA ASP A 80 -0.60 28.92 -24.16
C ASP A 80 0.81 28.68 -23.62
N LEU A 81 1.00 27.61 -22.82
CA LEU A 81 2.28 27.21 -22.25
C LEU A 81 3.31 26.93 -23.35
N SER A 82 4.59 27.12 -23.05
CA SER A 82 5.67 26.75 -23.95
C SER A 82 5.61 25.25 -24.23
N ILE A 83 6.21 24.82 -25.34
CA ILE A 83 6.14 23.42 -25.77
C ILE A 83 6.58 22.44 -24.67
N GLN A 84 7.64 22.77 -23.93
CA GLN A 84 8.16 21.95 -22.84
C GLN A 84 7.12 21.80 -21.71
N TYR A 85 6.50 22.89 -21.25
CA TYR A 85 5.49 22.81 -20.19
C TYR A 85 4.16 22.18 -20.66
N ARG A 86 3.82 22.28 -21.95
CA ARG A 86 2.69 21.54 -22.54
C ARG A 86 2.93 20.04 -22.53
N LYS A 87 4.12 19.61 -22.94
CA LYS A 87 4.53 18.20 -22.93
C LYS A 87 4.62 17.67 -21.50
N PHE A 88 5.11 18.47 -20.57
CA PHE A 88 5.05 18.17 -19.14
C PHE A 88 3.60 17.99 -18.65
N ALA A 89 2.68 18.90 -18.99
CA ALA A 89 1.27 18.77 -18.60
C ALA A 89 0.61 17.52 -19.21
N GLU A 90 0.97 17.17 -20.45
CA GLU A 90 0.52 15.95 -21.11
C GLU A 90 1.03 14.70 -20.40
N TRP A 91 2.33 14.66 -20.07
CA TRP A 91 2.94 13.59 -19.29
C TRP A 91 2.28 13.46 -17.92
N LEU A 92 2.13 14.57 -17.19
CA LEU A 92 1.51 14.60 -15.87
C LEU A 92 0.07 14.06 -15.92
N ARG A 93 -0.70 14.38 -16.96
CA ARG A 93 -2.04 13.84 -17.14
C ARG A 93 -2.03 12.33 -17.32
N ILE A 94 -1.08 11.80 -18.10
CA ILE A 94 -0.92 10.34 -18.30
C ILE A 94 -0.52 9.70 -16.97
N GLU A 95 0.40 10.29 -16.24
CA GLU A 95 0.90 9.78 -14.96
C GLU A 95 -0.21 9.75 -13.89
N ILE A 96 -1.00 10.83 -13.78
CA ILE A 96 -2.16 10.88 -12.89
C ILE A 96 -3.20 9.83 -13.29
N ALA A 97 -3.49 9.69 -14.59
CA ALA A 97 -4.45 8.70 -15.06
C ALA A 97 -3.98 7.26 -14.78
N ALA A 98 -2.70 6.97 -15.02
CA ALA A 98 -2.08 5.69 -14.71
C ALA A 98 -2.13 5.41 -13.20
N THR A 99 -1.83 6.41 -12.37
CA THR A 99 -1.92 6.30 -10.90
C THR A 99 -3.34 5.96 -10.46
N ILE A 100 -4.36 6.67 -10.96
CA ILE A 100 -5.77 6.40 -10.65
C ILE A 100 -6.17 4.99 -11.10
N TYR A 101 -5.73 4.58 -12.29
CA TYR A 101 -6.00 3.24 -12.82
C TYR A 101 -5.38 2.15 -11.94
N HIS A 102 -4.10 2.27 -11.60
CA HIS A 102 -3.43 1.28 -10.74
C HIS A 102 -4.01 1.22 -9.34
N LEU A 103 -4.34 2.38 -8.76
CA LEU A 103 -4.81 2.46 -7.38
C LEU A 103 -6.27 2.00 -7.20
N PHE A 104 -7.12 2.20 -8.21
CA PHE A 104 -8.57 1.93 -8.09
C PHE A 104 -9.13 0.88 -9.06
N LEU A 105 -8.36 0.37 -10.03
CA LEU A 105 -8.86 -0.58 -11.03
C LEU A 105 -7.94 -1.78 -11.31
N ALA A 106 -6.62 -1.61 -11.33
CA ALA A 106 -5.72 -2.61 -11.90
C ALA A 106 -5.18 -3.64 -10.89
N GLU A 107 -4.99 -3.25 -9.63
CA GLU A 107 -4.41 -4.11 -8.61
C GLU A 107 -5.46 -4.96 -7.89
N ASP A 108 -5.07 -6.12 -7.36
CA ASP A 108 -5.97 -7.01 -6.61
C ASP A 108 -6.63 -6.33 -5.39
N ASN A 109 -5.94 -5.36 -4.78
CA ASN A 109 -6.43 -4.58 -3.65
C ASN A 109 -7.25 -3.34 -4.05
N SER A 110 -7.36 -3.02 -5.36
CA SER A 110 -8.02 -1.82 -5.86
C SER A 110 -9.47 -1.66 -5.37
N PRO A 111 -10.32 -2.72 -5.32
CA PRO A 111 -11.67 -2.60 -4.79
C PRO A 111 -11.71 -2.20 -3.30
N GLU A 112 -10.75 -2.70 -2.51
CA GLU A 112 -10.64 -2.37 -1.08
C GLU A 112 -10.20 -0.91 -0.90
N LEU A 113 -9.19 -0.47 -1.66
CA LEU A 113 -8.71 0.91 -1.66
C LEU A 113 -9.82 1.90 -2.07
N PHE A 114 -10.58 1.58 -3.12
CA PHE A 114 -11.73 2.39 -3.54
C PHE A 114 -12.80 2.47 -2.45
N ALA A 115 -13.16 1.34 -1.83
CA ALA A 115 -14.15 1.32 -0.75
C ALA A 115 -13.67 2.09 0.49
N GLN A 116 -12.38 2.06 0.80
CA GLN A 116 -11.78 2.87 1.86
C GLN A 116 -11.83 4.36 1.51
N ALA A 117 -11.37 4.75 0.32
CA ALA A 117 -11.40 6.13 -0.15
C ALA A 117 -12.83 6.71 -0.14
N LYS A 118 -13.81 5.94 -0.62
CA LYS A 118 -15.23 6.33 -0.59
C LYS A 118 -15.75 6.55 0.83
N ARG A 119 -15.38 5.70 1.79
CA ARG A 119 -15.76 5.85 3.21
C ARG A 119 -15.10 7.06 3.86
N ILE A 120 -13.83 7.35 3.55
CA ILE A 120 -13.16 8.56 4.05
C ILE A 120 -13.83 9.80 3.46
N HIS A 121 -14.05 9.80 2.15
CA HIS A 121 -14.67 10.90 1.41
C HIS A 121 -16.07 11.23 1.94
N SER A 122 -16.88 10.21 2.30
CA SER A 122 -18.22 10.43 2.83
C SER A 122 -18.24 11.03 4.25
N LEU A 123 -17.13 11.02 4.98
CA LEU A 123 -17.02 11.65 6.30
C LEU A 123 -16.78 13.17 6.20
N ILE A 124 -16.32 13.67 5.05
CA ILE A 124 -15.89 15.06 4.86
C ILE A 124 -17.12 15.98 4.79
N PRO A 125 -17.27 16.97 5.69
CA PRO A 125 -18.39 17.90 5.67
C PRO A 125 -18.17 19.03 4.64
N TYR A 126 -18.33 18.71 3.34
CA TYR A 126 -18.05 19.62 2.23
C TYR A 126 -18.74 20.98 2.33
N THR A 127 -20.00 21.01 2.79
CA THR A 127 -20.75 22.27 2.96
C THR A 127 -20.09 23.20 3.98
N VAL A 128 -19.62 22.65 5.10
CA VAL A 128 -18.92 23.44 6.14
C VAL A 128 -17.56 23.89 5.63
N MET A 129 -16.83 23.00 4.95
CA MET A 129 -15.54 23.30 4.32
C MET A 129 -15.64 24.45 3.32
N LYS A 130 -16.67 24.44 2.46
CA LYS A 130 -16.94 25.50 1.49
C LYS A 130 -17.13 26.85 2.16
N ASN A 131 -17.81 26.89 3.30
CA ASN A 131 -18.02 28.13 4.04
C ASN A 131 -16.73 28.68 4.65
N VAL A 132 -15.87 27.80 5.16
CA VAL A 132 -14.54 28.19 5.68
C VAL A 132 -13.63 28.68 4.56
N ILE A 133 -13.57 27.99 3.42
CA ILE A 133 -12.71 28.35 2.28
C ILE A 133 -13.14 29.66 1.62
N ARG A 134 -14.43 30.04 1.73
CA ARG A 134 -14.92 31.33 1.21
C ARG A 134 -14.33 32.53 1.95
N ILE A 135 -13.73 32.34 3.12
CA ILE A 135 -13.05 33.39 3.88
C ILE A 135 -11.80 33.82 3.10
N ALA A 136 -11.67 35.11 2.79
CA ALA A 136 -10.56 35.61 1.98
C ALA A 136 -9.19 35.54 2.68
N ASN A 137 -9.17 35.44 4.02
CA ASN A 137 -7.93 35.41 4.81
C ASN A 137 -7.38 33.97 4.91
N PRO A 138 -6.20 33.68 4.34
CA PRO A 138 -5.60 32.34 4.34
C PRO A 138 -5.35 31.78 5.75
N ALA A 139 -4.97 32.63 6.72
CA ALA A 139 -4.78 32.21 8.10
C ALA A 139 -6.09 31.71 8.70
N ALA A 140 -7.19 32.44 8.47
CA ALA A 140 -8.52 32.07 8.96
C ALA A 140 -9.06 30.81 8.28
N VAL A 141 -8.78 30.62 6.98
CA VAL A 141 -9.11 29.38 6.27
C VAL A 141 -8.39 28.20 6.92
N MET A 142 -7.09 28.33 7.19
CA MET A 142 -6.31 27.26 7.80
C MET A 142 -6.80 26.89 9.20
N SER A 143 -7.00 27.88 10.07
CA SER A 143 -7.55 27.64 11.41
C SER A 143 -8.94 27.02 11.33
N GLY A 144 -9.81 27.49 10.45
CA GLY A 144 -11.15 26.93 10.27
C GLY A 144 -11.14 25.49 9.75
N VAL A 145 -10.25 25.14 8.82
CA VAL A 145 -10.10 23.76 8.34
C VAL A 145 -9.59 22.85 9.46
N LEU A 146 -8.57 23.30 10.21
CA LEU A 146 -8.06 22.55 11.37
C LEU A 146 -9.14 22.32 12.42
N ASP A 147 -9.95 23.34 12.71
CA ASP A 147 -11.06 23.22 13.66
C ASP A 147 -12.11 22.22 13.18
N ILE A 148 -12.44 22.16 11.88
CA ILE A 148 -13.34 21.12 11.35
C ILE A 148 -12.77 19.71 11.60
N PHE A 149 -11.47 19.51 11.38
CA PHE A 149 -10.85 18.20 11.50
C PHE A 149 -10.63 17.76 12.96
N LEU A 150 -10.35 18.72 13.84
CA LEU A 150 -9.95 18.47 15.23
C LEU A 150 -11.07 18.69 16.25
N ALA A 151 -12.18 19.34 15.88
CA ALA A 151 -13.27 19.60 16.80
C ALA A 151 -13.85 18.31 17.38
N GLN A 152 -14.13 18.35 18.69
CA GLN A 152 -14.73 17.25 19.46
C GLN A 152 -16.04 17.73 20.10
N PRO A 153 -17.11 17.92 19.31
CA PRO A 153 -18.38 18.42 19.85
C PRO A 153 -18.91 17.43 20.89
N PHE A 154 -19.25 17.94 22.07
CA PHE A 154 -19.79 17.14 23.19
C PHE A 154 -18.91 15.95 23.60
N GLY A 155 -17.58 16.09 23.45
CA GLY A 155 -16.62 15.02 23.79
C GLY A 155 -16.62 13.83 22.82
N THR A 156 -17.25 13.98 21.65
CA THR A 156 -17.18 12.96 20.58
C THR A 156 -15.82 12.96 19.88
N ARG A 157 -15.49 11.84 19.23
CA ARG A 157 -14.27 11.73 18.42
C ARG A 157 -14.27 12.75 17.28
N SER A 158 -13.14 13.41 17.07
CA SER A 158 -12.97 14.36 15.98
C SER A 158 -13.06 13.68 14.61
N LEU A 159 -13.25 14.46 13.55
CA LEU A 159 -13.26 13.93 12.18
C LEU A 159 -11.94 13.20 11.87
N MET A 160 -10.80 13.79 12.27
CA MET A 160 -9.49 13.16 12.16
C MET A 160 -9.46 11.80 12.86
N GLN A 161 -9.87 11.73 14.13
CA GLN A 161 -9.89 10.48 14.89
C GLN A 161 -10.78 9.44 14.23
N ARG A 162 -11.95 9.82 13.72
CA ARG A 162 -12.87 8.93 13.02
C ARG A 162 -12.26 8.36 11.73
N ILE A 163 -11.59 9.20 10.94
CA ILE A 163 -10.91 8.78 9.71
C ILE A 163 -9.79 7.79 10.03
N PHE A 164 -8.89 8.12 10.98
CA PHE A 164 -7.79 7.22 11.36
C PHE A 164 -8.29 5.94 12.02
N THR A 165 -9.30 6.02 12.88
CA THR A 165 -9.93 4.82 13.47
C THR A 165 -10.44 3.90 12.37
N LEU A 166 -11.11 4.44 11.35
CA LEU A 166 -11.63 3.66 10.25
C LEU A 166 -10.52 2.96 9.46
N THR A 167 -9.48 3.70 9.05
CA THR A 167 -8.39 3.16 8.24
C THR A 167 -7.50 2.16 9.00
N LEU A 168 -7.23 2.43 10.28
CA LEU A 168 -6.46 1.51 11.12
C LEU A 168 -7.23 0.22 11.39
N ASN A 169 -8.54 0.29 11.66
CA ASN A 169 -9.36 -0.90 11.87
C ASN A 169 -9.47 -1.77 10.62
N ASP A 170 -9.62 -1.17 9.43
CA ASP A 170 -9.59 -1.92 8.17
C ASP A 170 -8.25 -2.67 8.03
N GLY A 171 -7.13 -1.98 8.28
CA GLY A 171 -5.80 -2.60 8.23
C GLY A 171 -5.61 -3.73 9.25
N ILE A 172 -6.09 -3.55 10.49
CA ILE A 172 -6.05 -4.58 11.54
C ILE A 172 -6.83 -5.83 11.10
N ARG A 173 -8.03 -5.64 10.53
CA ARG A 173 -8.87 -6.74 10.01
C ARG A 173 -8.22 -7.45 8.83
N SER A 174 -7.59 -6.71 7.93
CA SER A 174 -6.86 -7.28 6.79
C SER A 174 -5.70 -8.16 7.26
N PHE A 175 -4.89 -7.66 8.21
CA PHE A 175 -3.83 -8.47 8.82
C PHE A 175 -4.38 -9.69 9.57
N GLN A 176 -5.50 -9.56 10.28
CA GLN A 176 -6.11 -10.70 10.97
C GLN A 176 -6.44 -11.83 10.00
N LYS A 177 -7.02 -11.53 8.83
CA LYS A 177 -7.30 -12.56 7.81
C LYS A 177 -6.04 -13.28 7.33
N SER A 178 -4.95 -12.54 7.12
CA SER A 178 -3.65 -13.13 6.74
C SER A 178 -3.04 -13.97 7.85
N ILE A 179 -3.16 -13.51 9.10
CA ILE A 179 -2.73 -14.23 10.31
C ILE A 179 -3.50 -15.54 10.43
N ASP A 180 -4.83 -15.52 10.32
CA ASP A 180 -5.68 -16.70 10.42
C ASP A 180 -5.34 -17.73 9.33
N SER A 181 -5.10 -17.26 8.09
CA SER A 181 -4.68 -18.12 6.99
C SER A 181 -3.33 -18.79 7.22
N LEU A 182 -2.34 -18.05 7.76
CA LEU A 182 -1.02 -18.59 8.06
C LEU A 182 -1.02 -19.50 9.29
N ALA A 183 -1.79 -19.15 10.33
CA ALA A 183 -1.96 -19.96 11.52
C ALA A 183 -2.54 -21.34 11.17
N ALA A 184 -3.54 -21.38 10.28
CA ALA A 184 -4.09 -22.63 9.75
C ALA A 184 -3.05 -23.47 8.99
N LYS A 185 -2.15 -22.83 8.23
CA LYS A 185 -1.07 -23.52 7.50
C LYS A 185 0.05 -24.04 8.41
N ILE A 186 0.34 -23.34 9.51
CA ILE A 186 1.32 -23.77 10.52
C ILE A 186 0.80 -24.99 11.29
N GLY A 187 -0.51 -25.00 11.60
CA GLY A 187 -1.18 -26.11 12.25
C GLY A 187 -0.73 -26.35 13.69
N ASP A 188 -0.17 -25.33 14.35
CA ASP A 188 0.29 -25.42 15.73
C ASP A 188 0.02 -24.11 16.48
N GLN A 189 -0.99 -24.14 17.35
CA GLN A 189 -1.44 -22.95 18.07
C GLN A 189 -0.41 -22.44 19.09
N VAL A 190 0.43 -23.32 19.64
CA VAL A 190 1.45 -22.94 20.63
C VAL A 190 2.50 -22.03 19.97
N LEU A 191 2.94 -22.39 18.76
CA LEU A 191 3.88 -21.57 17.99
C LEU A 191 3.28 -20.20 17.62
N VAL A 192 2.02 -20.21 17.18
CA VAL A 192 1.28 -18.99 16.80
C VAL A 192 1.12 -18.06 18.01
N ASP A 193 0.65 -18.58 19.14
CA ASP A 193 0.39 -17.78 20.34
C ASP A 193 1.67 -17.24 20.97
N LYS A 194 2.77 -18.00 20.93
CA LYS A 194 4.05 -17.55 21.48
C LYS A 194 4.64 -16.39 20.65
N LEU A 195 4.53 -16.44 19.32
CA LEU A 195 4.88 -15.30 18.47
C LEU A 195 4.00 -14.08 18.73
N LYS A 196 2.69 -14.27 18.93
CA LYS A 196 1.78 -13.20 19.30
C LYS A 196 2.17 -12.56 20.64
N ARG A 197 2.41 -13.36 21.67
CA ARG A 197 2.83 -12.88 23.00
C ARG A 197 4.15 -12.14 22.96
N TYR A 198 5.11 -12.58 22.15
CA TYR A 198 6.33 -11.79 21.92
C TYR A 198 6.02 -10.41 21.36
N THR A 199 5.09 -10.27 20.41
CA THR A 199 4.74 -8.95 19.87
C THR A 199 4.01 -8.06 20.86
N GLU A 200 3.23 -8.66 21.77
CA GLU A 200 2.45 -7.96 22.79
C GLU A 200 3.22 -7.74 24.11
N SER A 201 4.40 -8.33 24.26
CA SER A 201 5.19 -8.24 25.49
C SER A 201 5.81 -6.86 25.70
N GLU A 202 6.20 -6.63 26.95
CA GLU A 202 6.92 -5.43 27.37
C GLU A 202 8.28 -5.30 26.67
N GLU A 203 8.73 -4.06 26.47
CA GLU A 203 9.94 -3.79 25.69
C GLU A 203 11.19 -4.44 26.29
N HIS A 204 11.28 -4.53 27.62
CA HIS A 204 12.41 -5.19 28.29
C HIS A 204 12.50 -6.70 27.95
N VAL A 205 11.35 -7.39 27.79
CA VAL A 205 11.31 -8.80 27.37
C VAL A 205 11.78 -8.94 25.92
N LYS A 206 11.33 -8.03 25.04
CA LYS A 206 11.74 -8.01 23.63
C LYS A 206 13.23 -7.75 23.48
N ILE A 207 13.78 -6.82 24.25
CA ILE A 207 15.21 -6.50 24.27
C ILE A 207 16.01 -7.73 24.70
N ALA A 208 15.66 -8.36 25.84
CA ALA A 208 16.36 -9.55 26.34
C ALA A 208 16.41 -10.68 25.29
N ILE A 209 15.27 -10.97 24.64
CA ILE A 209 15.19 -12.01 23.59
C ILE A 209 16.01 -11.64 22.35
N ARG A 210 16.02 -10.36 21.94
CA ARG A 210 16.84 -9.89 20.81
C ARG A 210 18.33 -9.95 21.13
N GLU A 211 18.73 -9.59 22.34
CA GLU A 211 20.11 -9.69 22.81
C GLU A 211 20.58 -11.14 22.85
N GLU A 212 19.75 -12.07 23.34
CA GLU A 212 20.02 -13.51 23.29
C GLU A 212 20.23 -14.01 21.85
N SER A 213 19.36 -13.61 20.92
CA SER A 213 19.48 -13.93 19.49
C SER A 213 20.79 -13.44 18.87
N VAL A 214 21.23 -12.22 19.20
CA VAL A 214 22.50 -11.67 18.72
C VAL A 214 23.70 -12.35 19.37
N ASN A 215 23.65 -12.61 20.67
CA ASN A 215 24.75 -13.21 21.42
C ASN A 215 25.01 -14.67 21.03
N GLU A 216 23.95 -15.42 20.72
CA GLU A 216 24.06 -16.83 20.31
C GLU A 216 24.19 -17.03 18.80
N ASP A 217 24.04 -15.97 17.99
CA ASP A 217 24.01 -16.04 16.53
C ASP A 217 22.93 -17.03 16.00
N ILE A 218 21.74 -16.95 16.60
CA ILE A 218 20.58 -17.79 16.25
C ILE A 218 19.43 -16.89 15.79
N ASP A 219 18.66 -17.36 14.80
CA ASP A 219 17.50 -16.63 14.29
C ASP A 219 16.50 -16.30 15.41
N LEU A 220 16.06 -15.04 15.43
CA LEU A 220 15.16 -14.47 16.43
C LEU A 220 13.92 -15.32 16.67
N ILE A 221 13.37 -16.00 15.65
CA ILE A 221 12.17 -16.83 15.82
C ILE A 221 12.45 -18.05 16.68
N VAL A 222 13.61 -18.67 16.51
CA VAL A 222 14.01 -19.83 17.32
C VAL A 222 14.14 -19.39 18.78
N VAL A 223 14.77 -18.24 19.01
CA VAL A 223 14.93 -17.67 20.35
C VAL A 223 13.59 -17.30 20.99
N ILE A 224 12.70 -16.62 20.25
CA ILE A 224 11.34 -16.31 20.72
C ILE A 224 10.61 -17.58 21.15
N LEU A 225 10.62 -18.61 20.30
CA LEU A 225 9.84 -19.81 20.51
C LEU A 225 10.41 -20.72 21.61
N ARG A 226 11.72 -20.72 21.85
CA ARG A 226 12.31 -21.46 22.99
C ARG A 226 12.32 -20.65 24.30
N SER A 227 12.09 -19.34 24.23
CA SER A 227 12.20 -18.44 25.39
C SER A 227 11.29 -18.85 26.55
N GLU A 228 11.85 -18.92 27.74
CA GLU A 228 11.11 -19.21 28.98
C GLU A 228 10.29 -18.00 29.46
N TYR A 229 10.59 -16.79 28.98
CA TYR A 229 9.85 -15.56 29.30
C TYR A 229 8.42 -15.54 28.73
N LEU A 230 8.10 -16.46 27.82
CA LEU A 230 6.85 -16.48 27.08
C LEU A 230 6.16 -17.85 27.23
N GLU A 231 4.92 -17.83 27.72
CA GLU A 231 4.07 -19.02 27.84
C GLU A 231 3.19 -19.21 26.58
N PRO A 232 2.73 -20.44 26.25
CA PRO A 232 3.13 -21.70 26.86
C PRO A 232 4.53 -22.13 26.42
N GLN A 233 5.16 -22.97 27.24
CA GLN A 233 6.38 -23.67 26.85
C GLN A 233 6.11 -24.66 25.72
N LEU A 234 7.09 -24.81 24.81
CA LEU A 234 7.02 -25.80 23.74
C LEU A 234 7.31 -27.20 24.29
N THR A 235 6.65 -28.20 23.72
CA THR A 235 7.00 -29.60 23.99
C THR A 235 8.32 -29.96 23.29
N SER A 236 8.98 -31.03 23.73
CA SER A 236 10.21 -31.52 23.09
C SER A 236 10.03 -31.83 21.60
N GLU A 237 8.84 -32.30 21.21
CA GLU A 237 8.48 -32.56 19.81
C GLU A 237 8.40 -31.25 18.98
N GLN A 238 7.78 -30.21 19.54
CA GLN A 238 7.69 -28.90 18.89
C GLN A 238 9.06 -28.24 18.76
N ILE A 239 9.93 -28.39 19.77
CA ILE A 239 11.31 -27.92 19.72
C ILE A 239 12.06 -28.63 18.59
N GLY A 240 11.98 -29.96 18.50
CA GLY A 240 12.59 -30.73 17.42
C GLY A 240 12.09 -30.30 16.04
N ARG A 241 10.77 -30.15 15.88
CA ARG A 241 10.14 -29.67 14.64
C ARG A 241 10.64 -28.27 14.26
N LEU A 242 10.77 -27.37 15.22
CA LEU A 242 11.26 -26.00 15.00
C LEU A 242 12.73 -25.98 14.55
N TYR A 243 13.61 -26.72 15.23
CA TYR A 243 15.02 -26.79 14.85
C TYR A 243 15.20 -27.42 13.46
N ASN A 244 14.46 -28.49 13.16
CA ASN A 244 14.48 -29.09 11.82
C ASN A 244 14.03 -28.09 10.74
N ALA A 245 12.96 -27.32 11.01
CA ALA A 245 12.49 -26.28 10.10
C ALA A 245 13.51 -25.15 9.90
N TYR A 246 14.18 -24.73 10.98
CA TYR A 246 15.24 -23.72 10.93
C TYR A 246 16.43 -24.19 10.08
N VAL A 247 16.95 -25.40 10.35
CA VAL A 247 18.05 -25.99 9.58
C VAL A 247 17.66 -26.16 8.11
N ALA A 248 16.44 -26.65 7.85
CA ALA A 248 15.92 -26.80 6.50
C ALA A 248 15.83 -25.47 5.75
N PHE A 249 15.39 -24.40 6.40
CA PHE A 249 15.33 -23.06 5.81
C PHE A 249 16.71 -22.51 5.43
N ASN A 250 17.71 -22.70 6.28
CA ASN A 250 19.06 -22.23 6.01
C ASN A 250 19.74 -23.05 4.89
N ASN A 251 19.43 -24.34 4.79
CA ASN A 251 20.01 -25.24 3.78
C ASN A 251 19.18 -25.32 2.48
N ALA A 252 18.03 -24.64 2.39
CA ALA A 252 17.10 -24.72 1.26
C ALA A 252 17.68 -24.16 -0.06
N VAL A 253 18.75 -23.35 0.02
CA VAL A 253 19.45 -22.83 -1.17
C VAL A 253 20.31 -23.90 -1.84
N GLU A 254 20.72 -24.93 -1.10
CA GLU A 254 21.72 -25.91 -1.53
C GLU A 254 21.14 -27.30 -1.85
N ASN A 255 19.92 -27.62 -1.39
CA ASN A 255 19.38 -28.99 -1.47
C ASN A 255 17.95 -29.08 -2.02
N VAL A 256 17.68 -30.13 -2.81
CA VAL A 256 16.43 -30.33 -3.58
C VAL A 256 15.43 -31.29 -2.90
N ASP A 257 15.72 -31.78 -1.69
CA ASP A 257 14.88 -32.77 -1.00
C ASP A 257 13.51 -32.21 -0.58
N GLU A 258 12.48 -33.06 -0.64
CA GLU A 258 11.08 -32.68 -0.43
C GLU A 258 10.76 -32.44 1.06
N GLU A 259 11.39 -33.18 1.98
CA GLU A 259 11.27 -32.95 3.43
C GLU A 259 11.93 -31.63 3.86
N LEU A 260 13.09 -31.29 3.27
CA LEU A 260 13.78 -30.01 3.47
C LEU A 260 12.92 -28.84 2.98
N ARG A 261 12.16 -29.02 1.88
CA ARG A 261 11.21 -27.99 1.41
C ARG A 261 10.06 -27.75 2.40
N GLN A 262 9.48 -28.79 2.98
CA GLN A 262 8.40 -28.65 3.96
C GLN A 262 8.87 -27.95 5.25
N GLY A 263 10.05 -28.31 5.75
CA GLY A 263 10.68 -27.64 6.90
C GLY A 263 10.97 -26.16 6.62
N ALA A 264 11.56 -25.85 5.47
CA ALA A 264 11.83 -24.47 5.06
C ALA A 264 10.54 -23.64 4.92
N GLN A 265 9.47 -24.25 4.40
CA GLN A 265 8.16 -23.62 4.26
C GLN A 265 7.54 -23.29 5.63
N LEU A 266 7.63 -24.20 6.61
CA LEU A 266 7.16 -23.94 7.97
C LEU A 266 7.89 -22.73 8.59
N PHE A 267 9.22 -22.69 8.50
CA PHE A 267 10.00 -21.58 9.04
C PHE A 267 9.71 -20.25 8.32
N SER A 268 9.48 -20.30 7.00
CA SER A 268 9.02 -19.14 6.23
C SER A 268 7.66 -18.63 6.71
N TYR A 269 6.73 -19.52 7.05
CA TYR A 269 5.43 -19.14 7.62
C TYR A 269 5.57 -18.50 9.00
N LEU A 270 6.43 -19.02 9.88
CA LEU A 270 6.73 -18.39 11.17
C LEU A 270 7.31 -16.97 10.99
N LYS A 271 8.21 -16.79 10.02
CA LYS A 271 8.76 -15.46 9.65
C LYS A 271 7.70 -14.49 9.18
N GLN A 272 6.80 -14.94 8.30
CA GLN A 272 5.71 -14.11 7.82
C GLN A 272 4.74 -13.76 8.94
N LEU A 273 4.43 -14.73 9.80
CA LEU A 273 3.50 -14.56 10.92
C LEU A 273 4.01 -13.52 11.94
N LEU A 274 5.30 -13.58 12.32
CA LEU A 274 5.90 -12.58 13.21
C LEU A 274 5.80 -11.16 12.64
N LYS A 275 6.05 -10.99 11.32
CA LYS A 275 5.90 -9.70 10.64
C LYS A 275 4.46 -9.19 10.68
N LEU A 276 3.49 -10.07 10.47
CA LEU A 276 2.07 -9.72 10.51
C LEU A 276 1.61 -9.32 11.91
N PHE A 277 1.96 -10.09 12.94
CA PHE A 277 1.64 -9.75 14.32
C PHE A 277 2.25 -8.40 14.73
N THR A 278 3.51 -8.15 14.36
CA THR A 278 4.17 -6.87 14.63
C THR A 278 3.41 -5.72 13.98
N ARG A 279 3.10 -5.81 12.68
CA ARG A 279 2.35 -4.78 11.95
C ARG A 279 0.94 -4.56 12.49
N GLN A 280 0.27 -5.64 12.91
CA GLN A 280 -1.07 -5.56 13.50
C GLN A 280 -1.02 -4.87 14.87
N HIS A 281 -0.07 -5.27 15.73
CA HIS A 281 0.16 -4.66 17.04
C HIS A 281 0.51 -3.18 16.89
N ASP A 282 1.39 -2.80 15.96
CA ASP A 282 1.74 -1.41 15.70
C ASP A 282 0.53 -0.57 15.30
N LYS A 283 -0.35 -1.09 14.42
CA LYS A 283 -1.61 -0.41 14.08
C LYS A 283 -2.55 -0.27 15.28
N ALA A 284 -2.63 -1.29 16.13
CA ALA A 284 -3.43 -1.24 17.35
C ALA A 284 -2.88 -0.20 18.34
N ARG A 285 -1.55 -0.07 18.46
CA ARG A 285 -0.91 0.98 19.27
C ARG A 285 -1.13 2.38 18.68
N MET A 286 -1.04 2.55 17.36
CA MET A 286 -1.39 3.81 16.69
C MET A 286 -2.84 4.22 16.98
N LEU A 287 -3.76 3.26 17.03
CA LEU A 287 -5.16 3.54 17.36
C LEU A 287 -5.29 4.09 18.79
N GLN A 288 -4.57 3.51 19.76
CA GLN A 288 -4.54 4.01 21.14
C GLN A 288 -3.98 5.44 21.19
N LEU A 289 -2.87 5.70 20.51
CA LEU A 289 -2.24 7.04 20.47
C LEU A 289 -3.17 8.10 19.89
N ILE A 290 -3.93 7.79 18.83
CA ILE A 290 -4.86 8.74 18.20
C ILE A 290 -6.05 9.08 19.10
N GLU A 291 -6.40 8.20 20.04
CA GLU A 291 -7.45 8.44 21.02
C GLU A 291 -6.99 9.36 22.17
N GLU A 292 -5.69 9.54 22.36
CA GLU A 292 -5.14 10.43 23.38
C GLU A 292 -5.35 11.92 23.04
N PRO A 293 -5.83 12.75 23.99
CA PRO A 293 -6.05 14.18 23.76
C PRO A 293 -4.79 14.95 23.35
N VAL A 294 -3.63 14.55 23.87
CA VAL A 294 -2.34 15.18 23.57
C VAL A 294 -1.99 15.07 22.09
N THR A 295 -2.34 13.96 21.45
CA THR A 295 -2.06 13.70 20.03
C THR A 295 -2.76 14.72 19.13
N LEU A 296 -4.00 15.11 19.44
CA LEU A 296 -4.72 16.13 18.67
C LEU A 296 -4.06 17.50 18.76
N GLN A 297 -3.52 17.84 19.93
CA GLN A 297 -2.80 19.09 20.13
C GLN A 297 -1.49 19.10 19.34
N LEU A 298 -0.73 18.00 19.39
CA LEU A 298 0.48 17.84 18.58
C LEU A 298 0.20 17.97 17.08
N PHE A 299 -0.90 17.40 16.59
CA PHE A 299 -1.29 17.59 15.20
C PHE A 299 -1.60 19.06 14.89
N ARG A 300 -2.34 19.76 15.75
CA ARG A 300 -2.61 21.19 15.56
C ARG A 300 -1.31 22.00 15.44
N ASP A 301 -0.38 21.76 16.35
CA ASP A 301 0.91 22.47 16.38
C ASP A 301 1.74 22.16 15.13
N LEU A 302 1.82 20.89 14.74
CA LEU A 302 2.55 20.45 13.55
C LEU A 302 1.96 21.07 12.27
N PHE A 303 0.63 21.02 12.09
CA PHE A 303 -0.02 21.68 10.96
C PHE A 303 0.19 23.19 10.96
N THR A 304 0.19 23.85 12.12
CA THR A 304 0.43 25.28 12.22
C THR A 304 1.84 25.64 11.75
N ILE A 305 2.85 24.87 12.18
CA ILE A 305 4.25 25.05 11.75
C ILE A 305 4.40 24.91 10.23
N PHE A 306 3.76 23.90 9.62
CA PHE A 306 3.88 23.68 8.17
C PHE A 306 3.18 24.75 7.32
N TYR A 307 2.07 25.30 7.80
CA TYR A 307 1.26 26.24 7.03
C TYR A 307 1.57 27.70 7.33
N GLU A 308 2.23 28.02 8.45
CA GLU A 308 2.64 29.38 8.77
C GLU A 308 3.47 30.04 7.65
N PRO A 309 4.45 29.38 7.00
CA PRO A 309 5.17 29.95 5.87
C PRO A 309 4.26 30.28 4.69
N LEU A 310 3.30 29.41 4.37
CA LEU A 310 2.34 29.65 3.27
C LEU A 310 1.47 30.88 3.57
N VAL A 311 0.97 31.01 4.80
CA VAL A 311 0.20 32.19 5.22
C VAL A 311 1.00 33.48 5.09
N ARG A 312 2.31 33.45 5.38
CA ARG A 312 3.20 34.61 5.22
C ARG A 312 3.42 34.99 3.75
N VAL A 313 3.38 34.04 2.82
CA VAL A 313 3.57 34.26 1.38
C VAL A 313 2.30 34.82 0.69
N TYR A 314 1.11 34.50 1.21
CA TYR A 314 -0.15 35.04 0.69
C TYR A 314 -0.51 36.44 1.24
N LYS A 315 0.20 36.92 2.27
CA LYS A 315 0.12 38.31 2.73
C LYS A 315 0.97 39.21 1.83
#